data_AF-A0A453D2Y5-F1
#
_entry.id   AF-A0A453D2Y5-F1
#
_cell.length_a   1.000
_cell.length_b   1.000
_cell.length_c   1.000
_cell.angle_alpha   90.00
_cell.angle_beta   90.00
_cell.angle_gamma   90.00
#
_symmetry.space_group_name_H-M   'P 1'
#
loop_
_entity.id
_entity.type
_entity.pdbx_description
1 polymer ?
#
loop_
_entity_poly.entity_id
_entity_poly.type
_entity_poly.pdbx_seq_one_letter_code
_entity_poly.pdbx_strand_id
1 'polypeptide(L)'
;MGRKGTLHMVCFLNAIFGLLTALSPNYWVYMALRLLTGFSAGSVCLCAFVLATEPIGPSYRGVTGMSTCYFFSGGIAVLAGIAAMCQSSWRLLYVVTSMPSLVFALAVMPFVSESPRWYLVRRRTDDAMRILRNIASTNGRSIPDGVTLKLDDEDDLNKKVEESSSTILDVFRSRATRGRLVLSVIISFLCSAVYFGLSLNVVNLKLNLYISVVANCLAEMPGFLLTTVLLQRFGRKPLAIGSMILSGIFCTSASLIAGVGALR
;
A
#
# COMPACT_ATOMS: atom_id res chain seq x y z
N MET A 1 16.83 -10.90 -1.60
CA MET A 1 15.54 -11.57 -1.30
C MET A 1 14.51 -11.17 -2.36
N GLY A 2 13.61 -12.08 -2.72
CA GLY A 2 12.51 -11.78 -3.64
C GLY A 2 11.41 -10.94 -2.99
N ARG A 3 10.53 -10.35 -3.79
CA ARG A 3 9.40 -9.53 -3.29
C ARG A 3 8.46 -10.33 -2.40
N LYS A 4 8.28 -11.64 -2.68
CA LYS A 4 7.54 -12.59 -1.83
C LYS A 4 8.26 -12.83 -0.51
N GLY A 5 9.57 -13.06 -0.57
CA GLY A 5 10.40 -13.29 0.62
C GLY A 5 10.42 -12.08 1.57
N THR A 6 10.54 -10.87 1.01
CA THR A 6 10.46 -9.62 1.79
C THR A 6 9.06 -9.47 2.41
N LEU A 7 7.99 -9.68 1.64
CA LEU A 7 6.63 -9.59 2.17
C LEU A 7 6.41 -10.60 3.31
N HIS A 8 6.90 -11.83 3.17
CA HIS A 8 6.79 -12.86 4.20
C HIS A 8 7.50 -12.46 5.49
N MET A 9 8.76 -12.02 5.38
CA MET A 9 9.55 -11.58 6.53
C MET A 9 8.89 -10.40 7.25
N VAL A 10 8.43 -9.40 6.50
CA VAL A 10 7.81 -8.20 7.09
C VAL A 10 6.45 -8.51 7.71
N CYS A 11 5.62 -9.37 7.09
CA CYS A 11 4.36 -9.82 7.70
C CYS A 11 4.60 -10.59 9.00
N PHE A 12 5.60 -11.47 9.01
CA PHE A 12 5.97 -12.23 10.20
C PHE A 12 6.47 -11.32 11.33
N LEU A 13 7.36 -10.38 11.01
CA LEU A 13 7.84 -9.37 11.96
C LEU A 13 6.68 -8.51 12.50
N ASN A 14 5.74 -8.10 11.63
CA ASN A 14 4.58 -7.33 12.04
C ASN A 14 3.70 -8.10 13.03
N ALA A 15 3.46 -9.39 12.80
CA ALA A 15 2.68 -10.23 13.71
C ALA A 15 3.38 -10.44 15.06
N ILE A 16 4.71 -10.67 15.04
CA ILE A 16 5.52 -10.78 16.26
C ILE A 16 5.46 -9.48 17.06
N PHE A 17 5.77 -8.34 16.45
CA PHE A 17 5.76 -7.06 17.14
C PHE A 17 4.34 -6.69 17.62
N GLY A 18 3.29 -7.06 16.88
CA GLY A 18 1.90 -6.91 17.31
C GLY A 18 1.58 -7.70 18.60
N LEU A 19 1.98 -8.96 18.66
CA LEU A 19 1.80 -9.80 19.85
C LEU A 19 2.65 -9.33 21.04
N LEU A 20 3.91 -8.94 20.81
CA LEU A 20 4.75 -8.36 21.86
C LEU A 20 4.17 -7.05 22.40
N THR A 21 3.55 -6.24 21.54
CA THR A 21 2.90 -4.99 21.96
C THR A 21 1.78 -5.27 22.96
N ALA A 22 1.00 -6.34 22.75
CA ALA A 22 -0.05 -6.76 23.68
C ALA A 22 0.49 -7.18 25.06
N LEU A 23 1.71 -7.71 25.12
CA LEU A 23 2.37 -8.16 26.35
C LEU A 23 3.24 -7.08 27.01
N SER A 24 3.28 -5.86 26.47
CA SER A 24 4.16 -4.81 26.96
C SER A 24 3.85 -4.43 28.42
N PRO A 25 4.86 -4.44 29.32
CA PRO A 25 4.67 -4.10 30.74
C PRO A 25 4.85 -2.60 31.01
N ASN A 26 5.65 -1.91 30.18
CA ASN A 26 6.06 -0.52 30.38
C ASN A 26 5.76 0.33 29.14
N TYR A 27 5.47 1.63 29.34
CA TYR A 27 5.18 2.59 28.27
C TYR A 27 6.30 2.70 27.23
N TRP A 28 7.57 2.72 27.66
CA TRP A 28 8.72 2.80 26.74
C TRP A 28 8.83 1.58 25.82
N VAL A 29 8.58 0.39 26.36
CA VAL A 29 8.57 -0.86 25.60
C VAL A 29 7.40 -0.86 24.61
N TYR A 30 6.21 -0.43 25.07
CA TYR A 30 5.06 -0.23 24.20
C TYR A 30 5.38 0.72 23.03
N MET A 31 5.98 1.88 23.31
CA MET A 31 6.31 2.87 22.29
C MET A 31 7.34 2.34 21.27
N ALA A 32 8.40 1.68 21.74
CA ALA A 32 9.41 1.07 20.87
C ALA A 32 8.81 -0.01 19.96
N LEU A 33 7.98 -0.91 20.51
CA LEU A 33 7.30 -1.95 19.73
C LEU A 33 6.29 -1.35 18.75
N ARG A 34 5.64 -0.24 19.10
CA ARG A 34 4.71 0.45 18.22
C ARG A 34 5.43 1.09 17.03
N LEU A 35 6.61 1.66 17.24
CA LEU A 35 7.47 2.17 16.16
C LEU A 35 7.89 1.05 15.20
N LEU A 36 8.32 -0.09 15.75
CA LEU A 36 8.71 -1.26 14.94
C LEU A 36 7.53 -1.85 14.15
N THR A 37 6.36 -1.91 14.77
CA THR A 37 5.12 -2.35 14.11
C THR A 37 4.74 -1.37 12.99
N GLY A 38 4.87 -0.05 13.21
CA GLY A 38 4.61 0.96 12.19
C GLY A 38 5.52 0.85 10.98
N PHE A 39 6.83 0.65 11.19
CA PHE A 39 7.80 0.44 10.11
C PHE A 39 7.48 -0.83 9.31
N SER A 40 7.09 -1.90 10.01
CA SER A 40 6.71 -3.16 9.39
C SER A 40 5.42 -3.01 8.58
N ALA A 41 4.37 -2.43 9.15
CA ALA A 41 3.09 -2.22 8.48
C ALA A 41 3.22 -1.38 7.19
N GLY A 42 3.99 -0.30 7.22
CA GLY A 42 4.28 0.51 6.02
C GLY A 42 5.00 -0.31 4.94
N SER A 43 5.96 -1.13 5.34
CA SER A 43 6.69 -2.03 4.44
C SER A 43 5.80 -3.13 3.85
N VAL A 44 4.86 -3.69 4.62
CA VAL A 44 3.86 -4.67 4.13
C VAL A 44 3.01 -4.02 3.04
N CYS A 45 2.49 -2.82 3.29
CA CYS A 45 1.63 -2.11 2.33
C CYS A 45 2.34 -1.88 1.00
N LEU A 46 3.59 -1.37 1.05
CA LEU A 46 4.41 -1.16 -0.14
C LEU A 46 4.70 -2.47 -0.87
N CYS A 47 5.15 -3.51 -0.16
CA CYS A 47 5.48 -4.79 -0.79
C CYS A 47 4.24 -5.46 -1.41
N ALA A 48 3.09 -5.41 -0.75
CA ALA A 48 1.84 -5.97 -1.24
C ALA A 48 1.34 -5.24 -2.49
N PHE A 49 1.34 -3.90 -2.47
CA PHE A 49 0.97 -3.09 -3.64
C PHE A 49 1.87 -3.38 -4.85
N VAL A 50 3.17 -3.46 -4.59
CA VAL A 50 4.18 -3.72 -5.61
C VAL A 50 4.03 -5.14 -6.18
N LEU A 51 3.79 -6.14 -5.34
CA LEU A 51 3.55 -7.53 -5.76
C LEU A 51 2.24 -7.67 -6.56
N ALA A 52 1.18 -6.91 -6.20
CA ALA A 52 -0.09 -6.93 -6.91
C ALA A 52 -0.02 -6.24 -8.28
N THR A 53 0.75 -5.15 -8.40
CA THR A 53 0.81 -4.33 -9.63
C THR A 53 1.83 -4.82 -10.65
N GLU A 54 2.85 -5.55 -10.24
CA GLU A 54 3.92 -6.02 -11.11
C GLU A 54 3.55 -7.11 -12.13
N PRO A 55 2.74 -8.14 -11.80
CA PRO A 55 2.30 -9.15 -12.77
C PRO A 55 1.25 -8.60 -13.75
N ILE A 56 0.71 -7.42 -13.50
CA ILE A 56 -0.42 -6.87 -14.25
C ILE A 56 0.08 -5.86 -15.29
N GLY A 57 -0.50 -5.96 -16.49
CA GLY A 57 -0.17 -5.07 -17.62
C GLY A 57 -0.55 -3.60 -17.36
N PRO A 58 0.09 -2.64 -18.06
CA PRO A 58 -0.09 -1.19 -17.84
C PRO A 58 -1.55 -0.72 -17.78
N SER A 59 -2.42 -1.33 -18.59
CA SER A 59 -3.84 -0.98 -18.70
C SER A 59 -4.68 -1.28 -17.45
N TYR A 60 -4.33 -2.33 -16.69
CA TYR A 60 -5.07 -2.74 -15.50
C TYR A 60 -4.38 -2.37 -14.19
N ARG A 61 -3.11 -1.95 -14.21
CA ARG A 61 -2.36 -1.52 -13.01
C ARG A 61 -3.09 -0.48 -12.17
N GLY A 62 -3.81 0.43 -12.83
CA GLY A 62 -4.61 1.46 -12.15
C GLY A 62 -5.73 0.86 -11.31
N VAL A 63 -6.49 -0.06 -11.90
CA VAL A 63 -7.62 -0.73 -11.23
C VAL A 63 -7.14 -1.59 -10.07
N THR A 64 -6.07 -2.38 -10.26
CA THR A 64 -5.49 -3.20 -9.19
C THR A 64 -4.94 -2.36 -8.05
N GLY A 65 -4.30 -1.24 -8.36
CA GLY A 65 -3.84 -0.30 -7.34
C GLY A 65 -4.99 0.20 -6.48
N MET A 66 -6.10 0.61 -7.10
CA MET A 66 -7.29 1.07 -6.39
C MET A 66 -7.98 -0.05 -5.59
N SER A 67 -8.00 -1.28 -6.10
CA SER A 67 -8.49 -2.45 -5.35
C SER A 67 -7.73 -2.68 -4.04
N THR A 68 -6.42 -2.43 -4.03
CA THR A 68 -5.61 -2.51 -2.80
C THR A 68 -6.07 -1.47 -1.76
N CYS A 69 -6.43 -0.26 -2.20
CA CYS A 69 -6.97 0.78 -1.31
C CYS A 69 -8.35 0.40 -0.75
N TYR A 70 -9.19 -0.29 -1.53
CA TYR A 70 -10.47 -0.82 -1.03
C TYR A 70 -10.28 -1.82 0.11
N PHE A 71 -9.35 -2.76 -0.05
CA PHE A 71 -9.02 -3.71 1.02
C PHE A 71 -8.46 -3.01 2.26
N PHE A 72 -7.67 -1.96 2.08
CA PHE A 72 -7.14 -1.17 3.19
C PHE A 72 -8.27 -0.47 3.98
N SER A 73 -9.15 0.27 3.31
CA SER A 73 -10.26 0.97 3.96
C SER A 73 -11.27 -0.01 4.57
N GLY A 74 -11.57 -1.12 3.88
CA GLY A 74 -12.36 -2.22 4.44
C GLY A 74 -11.72 -2.83 5.69
N GLY A 75 -10.40 -3.00 5.71
CA GLY A 75 -9.65 -3.47 6.87
C GLY A 75 -9.77 -2.53 8.08
N ILE A 76 -9.73 -1.21 7.85
CA ILE A 76 -9.95 -0.21 8.92
C ILE A 76 -11.39 -0.28 9.45
N ALA A 77 -12.39 -0.44 8.57
CA ALA A 77 -13.79 -0.58 8.99
C ALA A 77 -14.01 -1.86 9.83
N VAL A 78 -13.46 -3.00 9.41
CA VAL A 78 -13.49 -4.25 10.18
C VAL A 78 -12.79 -4.08 11.51
N LEU A 79 -11.62 -3.42 11.53
CA LEU A 79 -10.90 -3.11 12.75
C LEU A 79 -11.74 -2.27 13.72
N ALA A 80 -12.44 -1.25 13.23
CA ALA A 80 -13.34 -0.44 14.05
C ALA A 80 -14.49 -1.27 14.64
N GLY A 81 -15.04 -2.23 13.88
CA GLY A 81 -16.04 -3.18 14.38
C GLY A 81 -15.50 -4.11 15.47
N ILE A 82 -14.32 -4.70 15.26
CA ILE A 82 -13.66 -5.55 16.26
C ILE A 82 -13.33 -4.73 17.52
N ALA A 83 -12.87 -3.49 17.35
CA ALA A 83 -12.57 -2.60 18.45
C ALA A 83 -13.82 -2.24 19.28
N ALA A 84 -14.97 -2.09 18.62
CA ALA A 84 -16.26 -1.90 19.30
C ALA A 84 -16.68 -3.13 20.12
N MET A 85 -16.30 -4.34 19.72
CA MET A 85 -16.57 -5.58 20.48
C MET A 85 -15.56 -5.80 21.62
N CYS A 86 -14.32 -5.33 21.47
CA CYS A 86 -13.21 -5.58 22.40
C CYS A 86 -12.90 -4.39 23.33
N GLN A 87 -13.91 -3.57 23.66
CA GLN A 87 -13.73 -2.32 24.42
C GLN A 87 -13.04 -2.51 25.78
N SER A 88 -13.25 -3.66 26.44
CA SER A 88 -12.70 -3.92 27.78
C SER A 88 -11.20 -4.20 27.82
N SER A 89 -10.52 -4.49 26.70
CA SER A 89 -9.09 -4.83 26.71
C SER A 89 -8.38 -4.49 25.41
N TRP A 90 -7.63 -3.39 25.42
CA TRP A 90 -6.76 -2.98 24.31
C TRP A 90 -5.73 -4.06 23.93
N ARG A 91 -5.29 -4.88 24.90
CA ARG A 91 -4.41 -6.03 24.66
C ARG A 91 -5.07 -7.10 23.78
N LEU A 92 -6.36 -7.37 24.03
CA LEU A 92 -7.12 -8.36 23.26
C LEU A 92 -7.33 -7.88 21.82
N LEU A 93 -7.53 -6.58 21.61
CA LEU A 93 -7.57 -5.97 20.28
C LEU A 93 -6.27 -6.23 19.50
N TYR A 94 -5.10 -6.08 20.12
CA TYR A 94 -3.83 -6.39 19.46
C TYR A 94 -3.65 -7.88 19.14
N VAL A 95 -4.11 -8.77 20.02
CA VAL A 95 -4.07 -10.23 19.76
C VAL A 95 -4.98 -10.59 18.59
N VAL A 96 -6.24 -10.14 18.63
CA VAL A 96 -7.25 -10.44 17.59
C VAL A 96 -6.82 -9.87 16.24
N THR A 97 -6.21 -8.69 16.20
CA THR A 97 -5.73 -8.09 14.93
C THR A 97 -4.46 -8.74 14.39
N SER A 98 -3.63 -9.33 15.25
CA SER A 98 -2.43 -10.06 14.83
C SER A 98 -2.77 -11.43 14.22
N MET A 99 -3.86 -12.07 14.65
CA MET A 99 -4.27 -13.39 14.16
C MET A 99 -4.52 -13.45 12.63
N PRO A 100 -5.32 -12.57 12.00
CA PRO A 100 -5.49 -12.55 10.56
C PRO A 100 -4.18 -12.34 9.80
N SER A 101 -3.28 -11.51 10.32
CA SER A 101 -1.97 -11.28 9.69
C SER A 101 -1.08 -12.52 9.74
N LEU A 102 -1.16 -13.29 10.83
CA LEU A 102 -0.44 -14.55 11.00
C LEU A 102 -1.00 -15.63 10.06
N VAL A 103 -2.33 -15.74 9.96
CA VAL A 103 -3.02 -16.66 9.05
C VAL A 103 -2.66 -16.33 7.59
N PHE A 104 -2.65 -15.05 7.21
CA PHE A 104 -2.23 -14.66 5.87
C PHE A 104 -0.77 -15.03 5.58
N ALA A 105 0.13 -14.76 6.54
CA ALA A 105 1.55 -15.05 6.41
C ALA A 105 1.86 -16.56 6.32
N LEU A 106 1.09 -17.40 7.02
CA LEU A 106 1.32 -18.85 7.09
C LEU A 106 0.51 -19.65 6.06
N ALA A 107 -0.76 -19.30 5.85
CA ALA A 107 -1.69 -20.10 5.03
C ALA A 107 -1.80 -19.60 3.59
N VAL A 108 -1.76 -18.29 3.34
CA VAL A 108 -2.01 -17.74 2.00
C VAL A 108 -0.71 -17.57 1.20
N MET A 109 0.36 -17.12 1.86
CA MET A 109 1.65 -16.87 1.21
C MET A 109 2.34 -18.08 0.53
N PRO A 110 2.22 -19.34 0.99
CA PRO A 110 2.78 -20.48 0.29
C PRO A 110 2.25 -20.59 -1.14
N PHE A 111 0.97 -20.28 -1.34
CA PHE A 111 0.27 -20.38 -2.63
C PHE A 111 0.54 -19.20 -3.57
N VAL A 112 1.04 -18.07 -3.05
CA VAL A 112 1.34 -16.89 -3.87
C VAL A 112 2.61 -17.12 -4.67
N SER A 113 2.51 -17.03 -6.00
CA SER A 113 3.68 -17.09 -6.88
C SER A 113 4.48 -15.79 -6.81
N GLU A 114 5.81 -15.91 -6.89
CA GLU A 114 6.71 -14.76 -6.94
C GLU A 114 6.50 -13.97 -8.25
N SER A 115 6.85 -12.69 -8.24
CA SER A 115 6.59 -11.82 -9.38
C SER A 115 7.39 -12.20 -10.64
N PRO A 116 6.75 -12.28 -11.83
CA PRO A 116 7.42 -12.61 -13.09
C PRO A 116 8.58 -11.66 -13.45
N ARG A 117 8.46 -10.35 -13.16
CA ARG A 117 9.52 -9.36 -13.44
C ARG A 117 10.76 -9.57 -12.58
N TRP A 118 10.62 -10.08 -11.35
CA TRP A 118 11.78 -10.39 -10.50
C TRP A 118 12.64 -11.50 -11.09
N TYR A 119 12.00 -12.52 -11.68
CA TYR A 119 12.70 -13.58 -12.41
C TYR A 119 13.37 -13.07 -13.69
N LEU A 120 12.70 -12.18 -14.45
CA LEU A 120 13.28 -11.55 -15.65
C LEU A 120 14.53 -10.72 -15.33
N VAL A 121 14.49 -9.88 -14.29
CA VAL A 121 15.66 -9.06 -13.87
C VAL A 121 16.84 -9.93 -13.42
N ARG A 122 16.58 -11.14 -12.92
CA ARG A 122 17.62 -12.11 -12.54
C ARG A 122 18.07 -13.03 -13.68
N ARG A 123 17.70 -12.73 -14.94
CA ARG A 123 17.97 -13.54 -16.13
C ARG A 123 17.43 -14.99 -16.04
N ARG A 124 16.43 -15.23 -15.18
CA ARG A 124 15.71 -16.51 -15.10
C ARG A 124 14.44 -16.43 -15.93
N THR A 125 14.62 -16.42 -17.25
CA THR A 125 13.52 -16.26 -18.22
C THR A 125 12.57 -17.45 -18.23
N ASP A 126 13.06 -18.66 -17.99
CA ASP A 126 12.25 -19.88 -17.98
C ASP A 126 11.25 -19.92 -16.81
N ASP A 127 11.70 -19.53 -15.62
CA ASP A 127 10.85 -19.43 -14.41
C ASP A 127 9.77 -18.35 -14.60
N ALA A 128 10.14 -17.20 -15.17
CA ALA A 128 9.20 -16.12 -15.48
C ALA A 128 8.13 -16.57 -16.47
N MET A 129 8.54 -17.29 -17.53
CA MET A 129 7.65 -17.81 -18.57
C MET A 129 6.72 -18.90 -18.02
N ARG A 130 7.20 -19.76 -17.11
CA ARG A 130 6.37 -20.76 -16.41
C ARG A 130 5.25 -20.13 -15.59
N ILE A 131 5.56 -19.08 -14.83
CA ILE A 131 4.56 -18.35 -14.02
C ILE A 131 3.55 -17.66 -14.94
N LEU A 132 4.02 -17.02 -16.01
CA LEU A 132 3.13 -16.36 -16.99
C LEU A 132 2.24 -17.36 -17.73
N ARG A 133 2.75 -18.53 -18.11
CA ARG A 133 1.95 -19.61 -18.70
C ARG A 133 0.90 -20.14 -17.70
N ASN A 134 1.25 -20.31 -16.43
CA ASN A 134 0.28 -20.67 -15.38
C ASN A 134 -0.81 -19.60 -15.26
N ILE A 135 -0.44 -18.31 -15.13
CA ILE A 135 -1.40 -17.20 -15.05
C ILE A 135 -2.30 -17.16 -16.30
N ALA A 136 -1.73 -17.36 -17.49
CA ALA A 136 -2.48 -17.37 -18.74
C ALA A 136 -3.48 -18.55 -18.78
N SER A 137 -3.04 -19.75 -18.37
CA SER A 137 -3.89 -20.94 -18.30
C SER A 137 -5.06 -20.76 -17.32
N THR A 138 -4.82 -20.16 -16.14
CA THR A 138 -5.88 -19.84 -15.18
C THR A 138 -6.86 -18.79 -15.73
N ASN A 139 -6.39 -17.89 -16.58
CA ASN A 139 -7.21 -16.88 -17.27
C ASN A 139 -7.84 -17.39 -18.58
N GLY A 140 -7.70 -18.68 -18.92
CA GLY A 140 -8.24 -19.26 -20.14
C GLY A 140 -7.59 -18.76 -21.43
N ARG A 141 -6.38 -18.20 -21.37
CA ARG A 141 -5.60 -17.73 -22.53
C ARG A 141 -4.33 -18.57 -22.69
N SER A 142 -3.95 -18.86 -23.92
CA SER A 142 -2.66 -19.49 -24.24
C SER A 142 -1.66 -18.44 -24.72
N ILE A 143 -0.47 -18.42 -24.13
CA ILE A 143 0.66 -17.64 -24.68
C ILE A 143 1.23 -18.47 -25.84
N PRO A 144 1.34 -17.93 -27.07
CA PRO A 144 1.90 -18.67 -28.19
C PRO A 144 3.36 -19.08 -27.93
N ASP A 145 3.71 -20.30 -28.32
CA ASP A 145 5.07 -20.82 -28.17
C ASP A 145 6.03 -20.06 -29.09
N GLY A 146 7.00 -19.36 -28.50
CA GLY A 146 7.96 -18.52 -29.21
C GLY A 146 8.02 -17.06 -28.76
N VAL A 147 7.10 -16.62 -27.87
CA VAL A 147 7.18 -15.27 -27.28
C VAL A 147 8.29 -15.24 -26.24
N THR A 148 9.38 -14.53 -26.55
CA THR A 148 10.42 -14.18 -25.57
C THR A 148 9.99 -12.93 -24.82
N LEU A 149 9.94 -12.99 -23.49
CA LEU A 149 9.70 -11.81 -22.66
C LEU A 149 10.91 -10.90 -22.72
N LYS A 150 10.84 -9.88 -23.56
CA LYS A 150 11.77 -8.75 -23.52
C LYS A 150 11.23 -7.70 -22.55
N LEU A 151 12.10 -7.21 -21.67
CA LEU A 151 11.85 -5.95 -20.99
C LEU A 151 12.01 -4.85 -22.06
N ASP A 152 11.16 -3.82 -22.05
CA ASP A 152 11.24 -2.69 -23.01
C ASP A 152 12.62 -1.99 -23.02
N ASP A 153 13.50 -2.29 -22.06
CA ASP A 153 14.82 -1.68 -21.85
C ASP A 153 16.01 -2.55 -22.36
N GLU A 154 15.79 -3.56 -23.22
CA GLU A 154 16.90 -4.42 -23.72
C GLU A 154 17.94 -3.68 -24.59
N ASP A 155 17.59 -2.55 -25.22
CA ASP A 155 18.58 -1.75 -25.96
C ASP A 155 19.57 -0.99 -25.04
N ASP A 156 19.23 -0.78 -23.76
CA ASP A 156 20.10 -0.13 -22.77
C ASP A 156 20.89 -1.14 -21.90
N LEU A 157 20.43 -2.39 -21.80
CA LEU A 157 21.09 -3.43 -20.97
C LEU A 157 22.43 -3.93 -21.55
N ASN A 158 22.65 -3.79 -22.86
CA ASN A 158 23.97 -4.07 -23.46
C ASN A 158 25.03 -3.02 -23.08
N LYS A 159 24.64 -1.90 -22.43
CA LYS A 159 25.56 -0.94 -21.83
C LYS A 159 25.39 -0.93 -20.31
N LYS A 160 26.17 -1.78 -19.63
CA LYS A 160 26.45 -1.78 -18.18
C LYS A 160 25.37 -2.37 -17.27
N VAL A 161 25.34 -3.70 -17.21
CA VAL A 161 25.07 -4.42 -15.95
C VAL A 161 26.20 -5.43 -15.73
N GLU A 162 27.43 -4.92 -15.65
CA GLU A 162 28.36 -5.49 -14.68
C GLU A 162 27.80 -5.15 -13.30
N GLU A 163 27.97 -6.08 -12.36
CA GLU A 163 27.64 -6.07 -10.92
C GLU A 163 27.90 -4.76 -10.15
N SER A 164 27.30 -3.65 -10.58
CA SER A 164 27.06 -2.51 -9.73
C SER A 164 25.65 -2.71 -9.20
N SER A 165 25.55 -3.04 -7.91
CA SER A 165 24.36 -2.68 -7.17
C SER A 165 24.09 -1.22 -7.53
N SER A 166 23.02 -0.95 -8.27
CA SER A 166 22.59 0.41 -8.58
C SER A 166 22.31 1.04 -7.22
N THR A 167 23.35 1.67 -6.67
CA THR A 167 23.36 2.03 -5.27
C THR A 167 22.35 3.16 -5.16
N ILE A 168 21.61 3.24 -4.06
CA ILE A 168 20.63 4.32 -3.82
C ILE A 168 21.24 5.70 -4.15
N LEU A 169 22.56 5.84 -3.98
CA LEU A 169 23.39 6.98 -4.38
C LEU A 169 23.37 7.35 -5.88
N ASP A 170 23.30 6.39 -6.82
CA ASP A 170 23.22 6.71 -8.26
C ASP A 170 21.86 7.32 -8.65
N VAL A 171 20.80 6.99 -7.91
CA VAL A 171 19.49 7.66 -8.08
C VAL A 171 19.58 9.13 -7.67
N PHE A 172 20.40 9.46 -6.67
CA PHE A 172 20.68 10.84 -6.25
C PHE A 172 21.68 11.58 -7.16
N ARG A 173 22.45 10.84 -7.97
CA ARG A 173 23.47 11.40 -8.87
C ARG A 173 22.87 12.12 -10.08
N SER A 174 21.74 11.63 -10.60
CA SER A 174 21.04 12.28 -11.71
C SER A 174 20.17 13.45 -11.22
N ARG A 175 20.47 14.67 -11.70
CA ARG A 175 19.72 15.90 -11.32
C ARG A 175 18.23 15.82 -11.69
N ALA A 176 17.90 15.21 -12.83
CA ALA A 176 16.51 15.05 -13.28
C ALA A 176 15.73 14.05 -12.42
N THR A 177 16.35 12.93 -12.05
CA THR A 177 15.74 11.90 -11.20
C THR A 177 15.57 12.41 -9.77
N ARG A 178 16.56 13.13 -9.24
CA ARG A 178 16.50 13.76 -7.92
C ARG A 178 15.34 14.75 -7.80
N GLY A 179 15.13 15.60 -8.82
CA GLY A 179 14.01 16.54 -8.82
C GLY A 179 12.65 15.84 -8.77
N ARG A 180 12.48 14.77 -9.56
CA ARG A 180 11.25 13.96 -9.55
C ARG A 180 11.05 13.21 -8.23
N LEU A 181 12.13 12.69 -7.64
CA LEU A 181 12.11 12.01 -6.35
C LEU A 181 11.71 12.96 -5.22
N VAL A 182 12.37 14.12 -5.11
CA VAL A 182 12.06 15.13 -4.10
C VAL A 182 10.61 15.60 -4.22
N LEU A 183 10.15 15.89 -5.45
CA LEU A 183 8.77 16.28 -5.69
C LEU A 183 7.78 15.18 -5.24
N SER A 184 8.09 13.91 -5.54
CA SER A 184 7.24 12.77 -5.14
C SER A 184 7.21 12.60 -3.63
N VAL A 185 8.33 12.81 -2.94
CA VAL A 185 8.41 12.76 -1.47
C VAL A 185 7.59 13.87 -0.84
N ILE A 186 7.70 15.10 -1.34
CA ILE A 186 6.90 16.25 -0.85
C ILE A 186 5.40 15.99 -1.05
N ILE A 187 5.02 15.53 -2.24
CA ILE A 187 3.62 15.19 -2.56
C ILE A 187 3.10 14.11 -1.62
N SER A 188 3.88 13.04 -1.42
CA SER A 188 3.50 11.93 -0.53
C SER A 188 3.38 12.38 0.92
N PHE A 189 4.29 13.26 1.38
CA PHE A 189 4.26 13.81 2.73
C PHE A 189 3.03 14.68 2.96
N LEU A 190 2.75 15.62 2.06
CA LEU A 190 1.57 16.50 2.14
C LEU A 190 0.26 15.68 2.08
N CYS A 191 0.19 14.70 1.19
CA CYS A 191 -0.97 13.80 1.10
C CYS A 191 -1.18 13.01 2.40
N SER A 192 -0.10 12.49 2.99
CA SER A 192 -0.16 11.77 4.28
C SER A 192 -0.60 12.69 5.42
N ALA A 193 -0.07 13.91 5.48
CA ALA A 193 -0.42 14.89 6.50
C ALA A 193 -1.92 15.26 6.44
N VAL A 194 -2.45 15.51 5.23
CA VAL A 194 -3.88 15.78 5.03
C VAL A 194 -4.73 14.57 5.38
N TYR A 195 -4.35 13.36 4.94
CA TYR A 195 -5.09 12.13 5.20
C TYR A 195 -5.19 11.83 6.71
N PHE A 196 -4.07 11.85 7.43
CA PHE A 196 -4.07 11.63 8.88
C PHE A 196 -4.73 12.79 9.63
N GLY A 197 -4.57 14.03 9.17
CA GLY A 197 -5.25 15.20 9.74
C GLY A 197 -6.77 15.07 9.68
N LEU A 198 -7.32 14.71 8.51
CA LEU A 198 -8.75 14.45 8.35
C LEU A 198 -9.21 13.25 9.20
N SER A 199 -8.47 12.14 9.16
CA SER A 199 -8.80 10.93 9.91
C SER A 199 -8.82 11.17 11.43
N LEU A 200 -7.91 11.99 11.96
CA LEU A 200 -7.89 12.37 13.36
C LEU A 200 -9.02 13.34 13.70
N ASN A 201 -9.36 14.26 12.80
CA ASN A 201 -10.46 15.20 13.01
C ASN A 201 -11.84 14.52 12.99
N VAL A 202 -12.00 13.42 12.25
CA VAL A 202 -13.23 12.59 12.27
C VAL A 202 -13.55 12.08 13.68
N VAL A 203 -12.54 11.89 14.54
CA VAL A 203 -12.75 11.48 15.95
C VAL A 203 -13.32 12.63 16.80
N ASN A 204 -13.13 13.89 16.40
CA ASN A 204 -13.71 15.05 17.08
C ASN A 204 -15.19 15.28 16.75
N LEU A 205 -15.77 14.54 15.81
CA LEU A 205 -17.22 14.51 15.64
C LEU A 205 -17.83 13.99 16.94
N LYS A 206 -18.85 14.68 17.48
CA LYS A 206 -19.59 14.29 18.71
C LYS A 206 -20.31 12.92 18.61
N LEU A 207 -20.05 12.16 17.55
CA LEU A 207 -20.52 10.80 17.34
C LEU A 207 -19.63 9.80 18.09
N ASN A 208 -20.10 8.55 18.20
CA ASN A 208 -19.29 7.46 18.74
C ASN A 208 -18.08 7.20 17.82
N LEU A 209 -16.86 7.17 18.38
CA LEU A 209 -15.59 7.03 17.66
C LEU A 209 -15.62 5.91 16.61
N TYR A 210 -16.18 4.75 16.95
CA TYR A 210 -16.26 3.60 16.04
C TYR A 210 -17.14 3.89 14.82
N ILE A 211 -18.28 4.55 15.03
CA ILE A 211 -19.23 4.91 13.96
C ILE A 211 -18.61 5.97 13.05
N SER A 212 -17.91 6.95 13.62
CA SER A 212 -17.22 7.99 12.85
C SER A 212 -16.15 7.40 11.92
N VAL A 213 -15.35 6.44 12.42
CA VAL A 213 -14.33 5.75 11.62
C VAL A 213 -14.96 4.92 10.50
N VAL A 214 -16.02 4.16 10.79
CA VAL A 214 -16.73 3.37 9.76
C VAL A 214 -17.36 4.28 8.71
N ALA A 215 -17.98 5.39 9.11
CA ALA A 215 -18.56 6.36 8.19
C ALA A 215 -17.50 6.98 7.27
N ASN A 216 -16.30 7.28 7.79
CA ASN A 216 -15.18 7.76 6.98
C ASN A 216 -14.73 6.71 5.95
N CYS A 217 -14.57 5.45 6.36
CA CYS A 217 -14.22 4.37 5.42
C CYS A 217 -15.29 4.16 4.34
N LEU A 218 -16.57 4.25 4.70
CA LEU A 218 -17.68 4.18 3.75
C LEU A 218 -17.68 5.37 2.78
N ALA A 219 -17.29 6.56 3.23
CA ALA A 219 -17.14 7.74 2.37
C ALA A 219 -15.94 7.64 1.42
N GLU A 220 -14.86 6.93 1.81
CA GLU A 220 -13.70 6.70 0.95
C GLU A 220 -14.00 5.74 -0.22
N MET A 221 -14.85 4.73 0.00
CA MET A 221 -15.20 3.73 -1.03
C MET A 221 -15.70 4.32 -2.36
N PRO A 222 -16.72 5.21 -2.41
CA PRO A 222 -17.13 5.83 -3.66
C PRO A 222 -16.03 6.71 -4.26
N GLY A 223 -15.18 7.32 -3.41
CA GLY A 223 -14.01 8.07 -3.85
C GLY A 223 -13.02 7.20 -4.63
N PHE A 224 -12.78 5.97 -4.17
CA PHE A 224 -11.92 5.03 -4.89
C PHE A 224 -12.55 4.55 -6.20
N LEU A 225 -13.87 4.35 -6.25
CA LEU A 225 -14.57 4.00 -7.49
C LEU A 225 -14.41 5.11 -8.53
N LEU A 226 -14.70 6.34 -8.11
CA LEU A 226 -14.61 7.52 -8.95
C LEU A 226 -13.17 7.73 -9.45
N THR A 227 -12.18 7.57 -8.56
CA THR A 227 -10.76 7.64 -8.93
C THR A 227 -10.40 6.57 -9.96
N THR A 228 -10.91 5.34 -9.83
CA THR A 228 -10.66 4.27 -10.80
C THR A 228 -11.21 4.62 -12.19
N VAL A 229 -12.44 5.12 -12.27
CA VAL A 229 -13.10 5.53 -13.52
C VAL A 229 -12.38 6.73 -14.15
N LEU A 230 -12.05 7.74 -13.35
CA LEU A 230 -11.34 8.92 -13.81
C LEU A 230 -9.92 8.60 -14.30
N LEU A 231 -9.23 7.66 -13.65
CA LEU A 231 -7.88 7.25 -14.03
C LEU A 231 -7.87 6.60 -15.41
N GLN A 232 -8.90 5.82 -15.75
CA GLN A 232 -9.06 5.22 -17.07
C GLN A 232 -9.37 6.27 -18.15
N ARG A 233 -10.13 7.33 -17.81
CA ARG A 233 -10.60 8.32 -18.78
C ARG A 233 -9.63 9.48 -19.03
N PHE A 234 -9.03 10.03 -17.98
CA PHE A 234 -8.19 11.24 -18.06
C PHE A 234 -6.69 10.94 -17.93
N GLY A 235 -6.31 9.72 -17.52
CA GLY A 235 -4.92 9.36 -17.27
C GLY A 235 -4.39 9.85 -15.91
N ARG A 236 -3.15 9.45 -15.58
CA ARG A 236 -2.60 9.55 -14.21
C ARG A 236 -2.27 10.98 -13.75
N LYS A 237 -1.64 11.79 -14.61
CA LYS A 237 -1.17 13.14 -14.25
C LYS A 237 -2.29 14.14 -13.99
N PRO A 238 -3.28 14.34 -14.90
CA PRO A 238 -4.33 15.33 -14.67
C PRO A 238 -5.24 14.93 -13.52
N LEU A 239 -5.45 13.63 -13.28
CA LEU A 239 -6.20 13.16 -12.13
C LEU A 239 -5.53 13.56 -10.81
N ALA A 240 -4.23 13.34 -10.67
CA ALA A 240 -3.50 13.70 -9.45
C ALA A 240 -3.56 15.20 -9.17
N ILE A 241 -3.37 16.04 -10.20
CA ILE A 241 -3.45 17.51 -10.08
C ILE A 241 -4.87 17.92 -9.70
N GLY A 242 -5.89 17.39 -10.40
CA GLY A 242 -7.29 17.68 -10.14
C GLY A 242 -7.72 17.31 -8.71
N SER A 243 -7.35 16.12 -8.23
CA SER A 243 -7.66 15.69 -6.87
C SER A 243 -7.00 16.55 -5.80
N MET A 244 -5.76 17.02 -6.05
CA MET A 244 -5.05 17.89 -5.11
C MET A 244 -5.68 19.28 -5.02
N ILE A 245 -6.05 19.88 -6.15
CA ILE A 245 -6.74 21.17 -6.18
C ILE A 245 -8.10 21.06 -5.48
N LEU A 246 -8.86 20.01 -5.80
CA LEU A 246 -10.17 19.76 -5.19
C LEU A 246 -10.05 19.58 -3.67
N SER A 247 -9.10 18.76 -3.21
CA SER A 247 -8.81 18.59 -1.79
C SER A 247 -8.43 19.90 -1.11
N GLY A 248 -7.64 20.75 -1.77
CA GLY A 248 -7.27 22.07 -1.27
C GLY A 248 -8.48 22.98 -1.06
N ILE A 249 -9.39 23.04 -2.05
CA ILE A 249 -10.63 23.83 -1.98
C ILE A 249 -11.55 23.32 -0.86
N PHE A 250 -11.69 22.00 -0.69
CA PHE A 250 -12.49 21.44 0.39
C PHE A 250 -11.88 21.71 1.77
N CYS A 251 -10.56 21.62 1.92
CA CYS A 251 -9.91 21.91 3.21
C CYS A 251 -10.02 23.39 3.58
N THR A 252 -9.85 24.31 2.62
CA THR A 252 -9.98 25.75 2.88
C THR A 252 -11.42 26.16 3.15
N SER A 253 -12.39 25.62 2.41
CA SER A 253 -13.81 25.84 2.69
C SER A 253 -14.22 25.28 4.06
N ALA A 254 -13.78 24.08 4.43
CA ALA A 254 -14.01 23.52 5.76
C ALA A 254 -13.42 24.42 6.87
N SER A 255 -12.23 24.98 6.65
CA SER A 255 -11.62 25.95 7.58
C SER A 255 -12.41 27.25 7.69
N LEU A 256 -13.08 27.70 6.62
CA LEU A 256 -13.90 28.92 6.62
C LEU A 256 -15.27 28.69 7.28
N ILE A 257 -15.84 27.49 7.15
CA ILE A 257 -17.12 27.10 7.77
C ILE A 257 -16.96 26.89 9.29
N ALA A 258 -15.74 26.64 9.78
CA ALA A 258 -15.43 26.52 11.21
C ALA A 258 -15.74 27.79 12.04
N GLY A 259 -16.14 28.90 11.42
CA GLY A 259 -16.71 30.06 12.10
C GLY A 259 -18.07 29.83 12.80
N VAL A 260 -18.73 28.68 12.60
CA VAL A 260 -20.00 28.33 13.29
C VAL A 260 -19.79 27.33 14.45
N GLY A 261 -18.56 26.87 14.68
CA GLY A 261 -18.26 25.85 15.69
C GLY A 261 -16.95 26.10 16.42
N ALA A 262 -16.61 27.36 16.70
CA ALA A 262 -15.49 27.69 17.55
C ALA A 262 -15.68 27.03 18.92
N LEU A 263 -14.73 26.14 19.23
CA LEU A 263 -14.34 25.63 20.54
C LEU A 263 -14.85 26.52 21.71
N ARG A 264 -15.86 26.02 22.42
CA ARG A 264 -16.05 26.25 23.85
C ARG A 264 -15.88 24.93 24.56
#